data_AF-A0A417YY45-F1
#
_entry.id   AF-A0A417YY45-F1
#
_cell.length_a   1.000
_cell.length_b   1.000
_cell.length_c   1.000
_cell.angle_alpha   90.00
_cell.angle_beta   90.00
_cell.angle_gamma   90.00
#
_symmetry.space_group_name_H-M   'P 1'
#
loop_
_entity.id
_entity.type
_entity.pdbx_description
1 polymer ?
#
loop_
_entity_poly.entity_id
_entity_poly.type
_entity_poly.pdbx_seq_one_letter_code
_entity_poly.pdbx_strand_id
1 'polypeptide(L)'
;MSSARALRPALAEAGILANKIAGSRDFSKQIMDAAQQSKPDAVRRLIVSAGIRKNVQITYNPDGVTIDLAEQGCCKVSLSMRWR
;
A
#
# COMPACT_ATOMS: atom_id res chain seq x y z
N MET A 1 -14.89 21.67 2.27
CA MET A 1 -14.38 20.46 1.58
C MET A 1 -14.45 19.26 2.53
N SER A 2 -15.55 18.51 2.49
CA SER A 2 -15.74 17.25 3.24
C SER A 2 -14.80 16.15 2.75
N SER A 3 -14.58 16.06 1.43
CA SER A 3 -13.71 15.05 0.82
C SER A 3 -12.26 15.14 1.27
N ALA A 4 -11.73 16.36 1.43
CA ALA A 4 -10.37 16.55 1.94
C ALA A 4 -10.21 16.07 3.39
N ARG A 5 -11.25 16.22 4.25
CA ARG A 5 -11.23 15.70 5.62
C ARG A 5 -11.28 14.17 5.64
N ALA A 6 -12.11 13.57 4.78
CA ALA A 6 -12.22 12.11 4.64
C ALA A 6 -10.94 11.47 4.08
N LEU A 7 -10.14 12.21 3.30
CA LEU A 7 -8.86 11.74 2.75
C LEU A 7 -7.73 11.71 3.80
N ARG A 8 -7.81 12.51 4.88
CA ARG A 8 -6.71 12.67 5.86
C ARG A 8 -6.21 11.35 6.46
N PRO A 9 -7.06 10.39 6.88
CA PRO A 9 -6.59 9.11 7.39
C PRO A 9 -5.82 8.31 6.33
N ALA A 10 -6.29 8.30 5.08
CA ALA A 10 -5.60 7.61 3.99
C ALA A 10 -4.21 8.22 3.69
N LEU A 11 -4.06 9.55 3.79
CA LEU A 11 -2.75 10.20 3.67
C LEU A 11 -1.79 9.83 4.81
N ALA A 12 -2.29 9.75 6.06
CA ALA A 12 -1.47 9.34 7.20
C ALA A 12 -1.00 7.87 7.05
N GLU A 13 -1.90 6.99 6.64
CA GLU A 13 -1.61 5.58 6.35
C GLU A 13 -0.60 5.41 5.20
N ALA A 14 -0.75 6.20 4.14
CA ALA A 14 0.21 6.26 3.03
C ALA A 14 1.63 6.60 3.53
N GLY A 15 1.75 7.58 4.43
CA GLY A 15 3.02 7.95 5.04
C GLY A 15 3.62 6.83 5.90
N ILE A 16 2.81 6.15 6.72
CA ILE A 16 3.26 5.01 7.54
C ILE A 16 3.81 3.89 6.64
N LEU A 17 3.07 3.53 5.59
CA LEU A 17 3.49 2.50 4.64
C LEU A 17 4.78 2.87 3.92
N ALA A 18 4.86 4.10 3.38
CA ALA A 18 6.07 4.57 2.71
C ALA A 18 7.29 4.53 3.65
N ASN A 19 7.13 4.97 4.90
CA ASN A 19 8.19 4.90 5.91
C ASN A 19 8.59 3.46 6.25
N LYS A 20 7.62 2.53 6.33
CA LYS A 20 7.91 1.12 6.62
C LYS A 20 8.69 0.46 5.49
N ILE A 21 8.33 0.75 4.24
CA ILE A 21 9.02 0.26 3.04
C ILE A 21 10.43 0.87 2.96
N ALA A 22 10.56 2.18 3.13
CA ALA A 22 11.86 2.87 3.08
C ALA A 22 12.80 2.46 4.22
N GLY A 23 12.25 2.22 5.42
CA GLY A 23 13.02 1.90 6.62
C GLY A 23 13.37 0.42 6.78
N SER A 24 12.87 -0.47 5.92
CA SER A 24 13.12 -1.92 6.04
C SER A 24 13.32 -2.59 4.69
N ARG A 25 14.58 -2.85 4.35
CA ARG A 25 14.96 -3.60 3.14
C ARG A 25 14.31 -4.98 3.10
N ASP A 26 14.27 -5.67 4.24
CA ASP A 26 13.67 -7.01 4.34
C ASP A 26 12.16 -6.98 4.06
N PHE A 27 11.45 -5.99 4.61
CA PHE A 27 10.01 -5.82 4.37
C PHE A 27 9.73 -5.57 2.88
N SER A 28 10.50 -4.66 2.27
CA SER A 28 10.42 -4.35 0.84
C SER A 28 10.70 -5.57 -0.03
N LYS A 29 11.73 -6.35 0.32
CA LYS A 29 12.05 -7.61 -0.38
C LYS A 29 10.93 -8.64 -0.26
N GLN A 30 10.35 -8.83 0.93
CA GLN A 30 9.24 -9.78 1.12
C GLN A 30 8.01 -9.42 0.28
N ILE A 31 7.68 -8.13 0.19
CA ILE A 31 6.57 -7.66 -0.66
C ILE A 31 6.86 -7.96 -2.13
N MET A 32 8.06 -7.60 -2.60
CA MET A 32 8.48 -7.83 -3.98
C MET A 32 8.49 -9.32 -4.32
N ASP A 33 9.09 -10.17 -3.48
CA ASP A 33 9.18 -11.61 -3.69
C ASP A 33 7.78 -12.25 -3.74
N ALA A 34 6.88 -11.86 -2.83
CA ALA A 34 5.50 -12.33 -2.82
C ALA A 34 4.71 -11.87 -4.06
N ALA A 35 4.93 -10.62 -4.51
CA ALA A 35 4.31 -10.08 -5.71
C ALA A 35 4.79 -10.82 -6.98
N GLN A 36 6.09 -11.04 -7.13
CA GLN A 36 6.69 -11.76 -8.26
C GLN A 36 6.25 -13.23 -8.31
N GLN A 37 6.01 -13.85 -7.15
CA GLN A 37 5.47 -15.22 -7.05
C GLN A 37 3.95 -15.29 -7.23
N SER A 38 3.29 -14.18 -7.58
CA SER A 38 1.83 -14.09 -7.73
C SER A 38 1.06 -14.58 -6.49
N LYS A 39 1.50 -14.17 -5.28
CA LYS A 39 0.87 -14.51 -4.00
C LYS A 39 0.06 -13.33 -3.42
N PRO A 40 -1.15 -13.04 -3.92
CA PRO A 40 -1.91 -11.84 -3.56
C PRO A 40 -2.24 -11.77 -2.06
N ASP A 41 -2.55 -12.90 -1.43
CA ASP A 41 -2.85 -12.94 0.01
C ASP A 41 -1.62 -12.64 0.87
N ALA A 42 -0.44 -13.07 0.45
CA ALA A 42 0.81 -12.77 1.14
C ALA A 42 1.14 -11.28 1.04
N VAL A 43 1.02 -10.71 -0.17
CA VAL A 43 1.21 -9.26 -0.38
C VAL A 43 0.23 -8.47 0.48
N ARG A 44 -1.06 -8.83 0.49
CA ARG A 44 -2.07 -8.17 1.33
C ARG A 44 -1.73 -8.25 2.82
N ARG A 45 -1.32 -9.42 3.31
CA ARG A 45 -0.94 -9.61 4.73
C ARG A 45 0.25 -8.74 5.12
N LEU A 46 1.27 -8.66 4.28
CA LEU A 46 2.44 -7.80 4.50
C LEU A 46 2.05 -6.32 4.53
N ILE A 47 1.23 -5.87 3.60
CA ILE A 47 0.79 -4.47 3.53
C ILE A 47 -0.04 -4.10 4.77
N VAL A 48 -0.96 -4.97 5.19
CA VAL A 48 -1.78 -4.75 6.39
C VAL A 48 -0.93 -4.79 7.67
N SER A 49 0.13 -5.60 7.72
CA SER A 49 1.03 -5.66 8.88
C SER A 49 1.85 -4.39 9.09
N ALA A 50 1.92 -3.49 8.10
CA ALA A 50 2.49 -2.15 8.25
C ALA A 50 1.60 -1.20 9.08
N GLY A 51 0.41 -1.62 9.53
CA GLY A 51 -0.50 -0.81 10.35
C GLY A 51 -1.55 -0.05 9.53
N ILE A 52 -1.91 -0.57 8.36
CA ILE A 52 -2.88 0.04 7.44
C ILE A 52 -4.25 -0.66 7.58
N ARG A 53 -5.34 0.07 7.34
CA ARG A 53 -6.69 -0.51 7.24
C ARG A 53 -6.75 -1.69 6.26
N LYS A 54 -7.67 -2.64 6.52
CA LYS A 54 -7.83 -3.87 5.71
C LYS A 54 -8.36 -3.62 4.29
N ASN A 55 -9.12 -2.54 4.10
CA ASN A 55 -9.77 -2.23 2.83
C ASN A 55 -8.82 -1.48 1.89
N VAL A 56 -7.87 -2.21 1.33
CA VAL A 56 -6.92 -1.71 0.33
C VAL A 56 -7.00 -2.55 -0.93
N GLN A 57 -6.91 -1.89 -2.07
CA GLN A 57 -6.73 -2.55 -3.36
C GLN A 57 -5.25 -2.49 -3.71
N ILE A 58 -4.69 -3.63 -4.10
CA ILE A 58 -3.27 -3.77 -4.39
C ILE A 58 -3.14 -4.38 -5.78
N THR A 59 -2.41 -3.71 -6.65
CA THR A 59 -2.04 -4.20 -7.97
C THR A 59 -0.52 -4.19 -8.07
N TYR A 60 0.06 -5.22 -8.66
CA TYR A 60 1.51 -5.33 -8.80
C TYR A 60 1.87 -6.03 -10.10
N ASN A 61 3.07 -5.76 -10.55
CA ASN A 61 3.68 -6.39 -11.71
C ASN A 61 5.21 -6.48 -11.49
N PRO A 62 5.98 -7.06 -12.43
CA PRO A 62 7.43 -7.13 -12.30
C PRO A 62 8.14 -5.78 -12.22
N ASP A 63 7.47 -4.64 -12.50
CA ASP A 63 8.03 -3.29 -12.43
C ASP A 63 7.78 -2.59 -11.10
N GLY A 64 6.66 -2.88 -10.43
CA GLY A 64 6.28 -2.19 -9.21
C GLY A 64 4.98 -2.67 -8.58
N VAL A 65 4.52 -1.87 -7.62
CA VAL A 65 3.26 -2.05 -6.89
C VAL A 65 2.51 -0.73 -6.81
N THR A 66 1.19 -0.82 -6.97
CA THR A 66 0.25 0.27 -6.72
C THR A 66 -0.72 -0.14 -5.61
N ILE A 67 -0.88 0.76 -4.64
CA ILE A 67 -1.69 0.54 -3.44
C ILE A 67 -2.70 1.68 -3.35
N ASP A 68 -3.97 1.29 -3.41
CA ASP A 68 -5.11 2.18 -3.42
C ASP A 68 -5.81 2.14 -2.05
N LEU A 69 -5.72 3.27 -1.35
CA LEU A 69 -6.41 3.55 -0.10
C LEU A 69 -7.68 4.34 -0.44
N ALA A 70 -8.81 3.64 -0.56
CA ALA A 70 -10.08 4.24 -0.96
C ALA A 70 -11.05 4.39 0.22
N GLU A 71 -11.70 5.55 0.29
CA GLU A 71 -12.91 5.80 1.09
C GLU A 71 -14.11 5.71 0.14
N GLN A 72 -15.09 4.85 0.46
CA GLN A 72 -16.22 4.59 -0.44
C GLN A 72 -17.01 5.87 -0.69
N GLY A 73 -17.24 6.20 -1.96
CA GLY A 73 -18.10 7.33 -2.37
C GLY A 73 -17.48 8.72 -2.23
N CYS A 74 -16.19 8.82 -1.88
CA CYS A 74 -15.53 10.12 -1.72
C CYS A 74 -14.27 10.27 -2.57
N CYS A 75 -13.28 9.41 -2.32
CA CYS A 75 -11.92 9.82 -2.55
C CYS A 75 -10.91 8.67 -2.36
N LYS A 76 -9.74 8.80 -2.97
CA LYS A 76 -8.70 7.77 -3.01
C LYS A 76 -7.30 8.38 -2.89
N VAL A 77 -6.41 7.71 -2.15
CA VAL A 77 -4.96 7.93 -2.22
C VAL A 77 -4.34 6.72 -2.91
N SER A 78 -3.53 6.96 -3.94
CA SER A 78 -2.77 5.93 -4.66
C SER A 78 -1.28 6.09 -4.41
N LEU A 79 -0.63 5.05 -3.92
CA LEU A 79 0.83 4.96 -3.85
C LEU A 79 1.31 4.04 -4.96
N SER A 80 2.10 4.56 -5.90
CA SER A 80 2.76 3.76 -6.93
C SER A 80 4.27 3.81 -6.72
N MET A 81 4.88 2.64 -6.57
CA MET A 81 6.31 2.48 -6.29
C MET A 81 6.91 1.47 -7.27
N ARG A 82 8.16 1.72 -7.70
CA ARG A 82 8.95 0.75 -8.48
C ARG A 82 9.84 -0.06 -7.54
N TRP A 83 10.21 -1.27 -7.95
CA TRP A 83 11.09 -2.17 -7.17
C TRP A 83 12.57 -1.76 -7.11
N ARG A 84 12.88 -0.46 -7.22
CA ARG A 84 14.26 0.05 -7.31
C ARG A 84 14.84 0.39 -5.95
#